data_AF-A0A5N5MXQ1-F1
#
_entry.id   AF-A0A5N5MXQ1-F1
#
_cell.length_a   1.000
_cell.length_b   1.000
_cell.length_c   1.000
_cell.angle_alpha   90.00
_cell.angle_beta   90.00
_cell.angle_gamma   90.00
#
_symmetry.space_group_name_H-M   'P 1'
#
loop_
_entity.id
_entity.type
_entity.pdbx_description
1 polymer ?
#
loop_
_entity_poly.entity_id
_entity_poly.type
_entity_poly.pdbx_seq_one_letter_code
_entity_poly.pdbx_strand_id
1 'polypeptide(L)'
;MFSKKFPEKFDKSADDFIYLLDNSIARITRHFIQAGYWIDMIACSAIAGYGNEKHPFFEAIRNSLPDYQGGQQVEKLDEIPKETLNAITLANRIQTVIFQRYGDNNILPYIHVTLVFMRRLTFLPEVNKIVAKEFPWKLLAWSQGRYEVAQQMLGKARRVREKRLGGGMWRL
;
A
#
# COMPACT_ATOMS: atom_id res chain seq x y z
N MET A 1 9.96 0.62 13.64
CA MET A 1 9.75 -0.26 12.48
C MET A 1 11.05 -0.58 11.74
N PHE A 2 11.79 0.40 11.21
CA PHE A 2 13.02 0.15 10.43
C PHE A 2 14.23 -0.38 11.23
N SER A 3 14.45 0.11 12.46
CA SER A 3 15.63 -0.27 13.26
C SER A 3 15.43 -1.50 14.14
N LYS A 4 14.20 -2.00 14.27
CA LYS A 4 13.79 -3.11 15.16
C LYS A 4 14.17 -2.98 16.65
N LYS A 5 14.64 -1.82 17.11
CA LYS A 5 15.19 -1.65 18.47
C LYS A 5 14.16 -1.66 19.60
N PHE A 6 12.93 -1.22 19.34
CA PHE A 6 11.87 -1.06 20.35
C PHE A 6 10.50 -1.48 19.81
N PRO A 7 10.27 -2.78 19.55
CA PRO A 7 9.00 -3.27 19.03
C PRO A 7 7.82 -3.05 20.00
N GLU A 8 8.07 -3.05 21.31
CA GLU A 8 7.06 -2.88 22.36
C GLU A 8 6.44 -1.48 22.43
N LYS A 9 7.16 -0.47 21.94
CA LYS A 9 6.66 0.92 21.87
C LYS A 9 5.96 1.24 20.56
N PHE A 10 5.92 0.30 19.62
CA PHE A 10 5.43 0.54 18.27
C PHE A 10 3.98 0.99 18.28
N ASP A 11 3.09 0.25 18.95
CA ASP A 11 1.65 0.52 18.93
C ASP A 11 1.33 1.89 19.52
N LYS A 12 1.89 2.20 20.70
CA LYS A 12 1.74 3.51 21.32
C LYS A 12 2.27 4.64 20.43
N SER A 13 3.46 4.47 19.84
CA SER A 13 4.04 5.49 18.96
C SER A 13 3.24 5.67 17.66
N ALA A 14 2.65 4.59 17.15
CA ALA A 14 1.75 4.63 16.00
C ALA A 14 0.46 5.38 16.34
N ASP A 15 -0.13 5.13 17.50
CA ASP A 15 -1.32 5.84 17.99
C ASP A 15 -1.06 7.34 18.12
N ASP A 16 0.03 7.71 18.80
CA ASP A 16 0.46 9.09 18.96
C ASP A 16 0.72 9.77 17.61
N PHE A 17 1.39 9.07 16.68
CA PHE A 17 1.64 9.59 15.34
C PHE A 17 0.34 9.86 14.57
N ILE A 18 -0.60 8.91 14.58
CA ILE A 18 -1.89 9.05 13.90
C ILE A 18 -2.71 10.20 14.49
N TYR A 19 -2.72 10.33 15.82
CA TYR A 19 -3.39 11.43 16.51
C TYR A 19 -2.81 12.80 16.14
N LEU A 20 -1.48 12.90 16.06
CA LEU A 20 -0.80 14.14 15.67
C LEU A 20 -0.92 14.43 14.17
N LEU A 21 -0.98 13.40 13.33
CA LEU A 21 -1.09 13.55 11.87
C LEU A 21 -2.34 14.31 11.47
N ASP A 22 -3.49 13.99 12.06
CA ASP A 22 -4.75 14.66 11.73
C ASP A 22 -4.70 16.16 12.06
N ASN A 23 -4.22 16.49 13.27
CA ASN A 23 -4.01 17.87 13.71
C ASN A 23 -2.99 18.61 12.82
N SER A 24 -1.92 17.93 12.41
CA SER A 24 -0.88 18.45 11.53
C SER A 24 -1.43 18.85 10.16
N ILE A 25 -2.20 17.95 9.52
CA ILE A 25 -2.78 18.23 8.20
C ILE A 25 -3.75 19.42 8.27
N ALA A 26 -4.58 19.48 9.32
CA ALA A 26 -5.50 20.60 9.55
C ALA A 26 -4.78 21.94 9.72
N ARG A 27 -3.61 21.96 10.38
CA ARG A 27 -2.84 23.18 10.62
C ARG A 27 -2.01 23.63 9.42
N ILE A 28 -1.43 22.68 8.70
CA ILE A 28 -0.42 22.94 7.67
C ILE A 28 -1.06 23.07 6.27
N THR A 29 -2.25 22.50 6.06
CA THR A 29 -3.08 22.54 4.82
C THR A 29 -2.26 22.58 3.53
N ARG A 30 -1.96 23.79 3.03
CA ARG A 30 -1.26 24.04 1.76
C ARG A 30 0.14 23.42 1.66
N HIS A 31 0.82 23.26 2.79
CA HIS A 31 2.18 22.69 2.82
C HIS A 31 2.18 21.18 3.11
N PHE A 32 1.02 20.56 3.30
CA PHE A 32 0.95 19.11 3.50
C PHE A 32 1.32 18.32 2.23
N ILE A 33 1.29 18.95 1.06
CA ILE A 33 1.65 18.34 -0.24
C ILE A 33 2.97 17.57 -0.17
N GLN A 34 4.05 18.22 0.27
CA GLN A 34 5.39 17.62 0.33
C GLN A 34 5.49 16.59 1.46
N ALA A 35 4.93 16.89 2.63
CA ALA A 35 4.94 15.98 3.77
C ALA A 35 4.16 14.70 3.45
N GLY A 36 2.99 14.80 2.83
CA GLY A 36 2.17 13.67 2.38
C GLY A 36 2.93 12.78 1.39
N TYR A 37 3.60 13.37 0.40
CA TYR A 37 4.45 12.62 -0.53
C TYR A 37 5.51 11.78 0.22
N TRP A 38 6.21 12.38 1.18
CA TRP A 38 7.23 11.67 1.97
C TRP A 38 6.63 10.60 2.89
N ILE A 39 5.50 10.89 3.55
CA ILE A 39 4.82 9.92 4.41
C ILE A 39 4.43 8.68 3.61
N ASP A 40 3.86 8.85 2.41
CA ASP A 40 3.48 7.70 1.57
C ASP A 40 4.70 6.92 1.07
N MET A 41 5.76 7.61 0.63
CA MET A 41 7.02 6.97 0.24
C MET A 41 7.61 6.13 1.37
N ILE A 42 7.62 6.66 2.59
CA ILE A 42 8.09 5.94 3.78
C ILE A 42 7.20 4.74 4.06
N ALA A 43 5.88 4.89 4.00
CA ALA A 43 4.93 3.79 4.20
C ALA A 43 5.12 2.67 3.17
N CYS A 44 5.23 3.02 1.89
CA CYS A 44 5.51 2.07 0.79
C CYS A 44 6.83 1.35 1.00
N SER A 45 7.89 2.08 1.39
CA SER A 45 9.20 1.50 1.67
C SER A 45 9.15 0.54 2.88
N ALA A 46 8.37 0.91 3.90
CA ALA A 46 8.16 0.09 5.08
C ALA A 46 7.46 -1.23 4.74
N ILE A 47 6.39 -1.17 3.93
CA ILE A 47 5.69 -2.36 3.41
C ILE A 47 6.65 -3.21 2.58
N ALA A 48 7.44 -2.60 1.70
CA ALA A 48 8.40 -3.32 0.86
C ALA A 48 9.54 -4.01 1.64
N GLY A 49 9.67 -3.76 2.95
CA GLY A 49 10.69 -4.36 3.79
C GLY A 49 12.03 -3.61 3.75
N TYR A 50 11.98 -2.28 3.72
CA TYR A 50 13.15 -1.40 3.66
C TYR A 50 14.39 -1.92 4.43
N GLY A 51 15.53 -1.98 3.75
CA GLY A 51 16.80 -2.44 4.30
C GLY A 51 16.95 -3.96 4.42
N ASN A 52 15.96 -4.75 3.95
CA ASN A 52 16.05 -6.20 3.87
C ASN A 52 15.95 -6.66 2.40
N GLU A 53 17.10 -6.89 1.77
CA GLU A 53 17.16 -7.30 0.36
C GLU A 53 16.53 -8.66 0.09
N LYS A 54 16.45 -9.52 1.12
CA LYS A 54 15.82 -10.85 1.06
C LYS A 54 14.33 -10.80 1.40
N HIS A 55 13.75 -9.61 1.55
CA HIS A 55 12.34 -9.50 1.88
C HIS A 55 11.50 -9.94 0.67
N PRO A 56 10.50 -10.82 0.83
CA PRO A 56 9.73 -11.36 -0.28
C PRO A 56 9.10 -10.28 -1.16
N PHE A 57 8.70 -9.15 -0.58
CA PHE A 57 8.15 -8.03 -1.35
C PHE A 57 9.24 -7.26 -2.10
N PHE A 58 10.42 -7.11 -1.52
CA PHE A 58 11.54 -6.43 -2.17
C PHE A 58 12.06 -7.24 -3.37
N GLU A 59 12.26 -8.54 -3.18
CA GLU A 59 12.65 -9.46 -4.27
C GLU A 59 11.58 -9.49 -5.37
N ALA A 60 10.30 -9.59 -5.01
CA ALA A 60 9.21 -9.57 -5.99
C ALA A 60 9.18 -8.24 -6.79
N ILE A 61 9.40 -7.10 -6.13
CA ILE A 61 9.48 -5.79 -6.81
C ILE A 61 10.71 -5.70 -7.72
N ARG A 62 11.86 -6.25 -7.31
CA ARG A 62 13.11 -6.25 -8.06
C ARG A 62 13.06 -7.17 -9.28
N ASN A 63 12.57 -8.40 -9.12
CA ASN A 63 12.52 -9.41 -10.18
C ASN A 63 11.48 -9.08 -11.28
N SER A 64 10.53 -8.18 -11.00
CA SER A 64 9.54 -7.70 -11.97
C SER A 64 10.01 -6.47 -12.77
N LEU A 65 11.30 -6.10 -12.68
CA LEU A 65 11.93 -5.11 -13.57
C LEU A 65 12.53 -5.84 -14.79
N PRO A 66 12.34 -5.32 -16.02
CA PRO A 66 12.73 -6.01 -17.26
C PRO A 66 14.23 -6.34 -17.39
N ASP A 67 15.10 -5.72 -16.60
CA ASP A 67 16.55 -5.96 -16.62
C ASP A 67 17.02 -7.11 -15.72
N TYR A 68 16.13 -7.80 -14.98
CA TYR A 68 16.52 -8.86 -14.05
C TYR A 68 16.32 -10.26 -14.67
N GLN A 69 17.42 -10.88 -15.12
CA GLN A 69 17.46 -12.23 -15.71
C GLN A 69 17.47 -13.38 -14.66
N GLY A 70 17.20 -13.08 -13.39
CA GLY A 70 17.14 -14.07 -12.30
C GLY A 70 15.72 -14.62 -12.11
N GLY A 71 15.28 -15.52 -12.98
CA GLY A 71 14.00 -16.19 -12.88
C GLY A 71 13.97 -17.21 -11.74
N GLN A 72 13.81 -16.77 -10.50
CA GLN A 72 13.32 -17.64 -9.42
C GLN A 72 11.83 -17.39 -9.23
N GLN A 73 11.05 -18.47 -9.38
CA GLN A 73 9.65 -18.52 -8.97
C GLN A 73 9.60 -18.11 -7.50
N VAL A 74 8.80 -17.09 -7.20
CA VAL A 74 8.54 -16.65 -5.83
C VAL A 74 7.99 -17.85 -5.07
N GLU A 75 8.83 -18.47 -4.23
CA GLU A 75 8.40 -19.46 -3.26
C GLU A 75 7.22 -18.87 -2.49
N LYS A 76 6.24 -19.72 -2.19
CA LYS A 76 5.06 -19.32 -1.41
C LYS A 76 5.50 -18.44 -0.25
N LEU A 77 4.84 -17.28 -0.12
CA LEU A 77 4.90 -16.41 1.05
C LEU A 77 4.30 -17.17 2.25
N ASP A 78 4.97 -18.21 2.72
CA ASP A 78 4.46 -19.09 3.78
C ASP A 78 4.50 -18.39 5.14
N GLU A 79 5.39 -17.39 5.34
CA GLU A 79 5.37 -16.51 6.51
C GLU A 79 5.71 -15.05 6.16
N ILE A 80 4.71 -14.17 6.24
CA ILE A 80 4.91 -12.72 6.15
C ILE A 80 5.54 -12.26 7.48
N PRO A 81 6.67 -11.54 7.47
CA PRO A 81 7.25 -11.01 8.69
C PRO A 81 6.24 -10.15 9.47
N LYS A 82 6.19 -10.31 10.79
CA LYS A 82 5.28 -9.55 11.67
C LYS A 82 5.46 -8.04 11.49
N GLU A 83 6.67 -7.60 11.21
CA GLU A 83 6.99 -6.20 10.94
C GLU A 83 6.30 -5.67 9.69
N THR A 84 6.17 -6.51 8.67
CA THR A 84 5.49 -6.17 7.41
C THR A 84 3.99 -6.07 7.63
N LEU A 85 3.41 -6.94 8.44
CA LEU A 85 2.01 -6.80 8.88
C LEU A 85 1.80 -5.50 9.66
N ASN A 86 2.69 -5.19 10.60
CA ASN A 86 2.65 -3.92 11.33
C ASN A 86 2.79 -2.70 10.40
N ALA A 87 3.60 -2.82 9.34
CA ALA A 87 3.73 -1.80 8.29
C ALA A 87 2.41 -1.52 7.60
N ILE A 88 1.75 -2.60 7.16
CA ILE A 88 0.50 -2.56 6.41
C ILE A 88 -0.58 -1.97 7.31
N THR A 89 -0.69 -2.43 8.55
CA THR A 89 -1.62 -1.88 9.54
C THR A 89 -1.40 -0.38 9.74
N LEU A 90 -0.16 0.07 9.95
CA LEU A 90 0.14 1.49 10.12
C LEU A 90 -0.18 2.28 8.86
N ALA A 91 0.19 1.79 7.67
CA ALA A 91 -0.12 2.44 6.41
C ALA A 91 -1.64 2.59 6.20
N ASN A 92 -2.43 1.55 6.49
CA ASN A 92 -3.88 1.59 6.40
C ASN A 92 -4.50 2.60 7.37
N ARG A 93 -3.94 2.73 8.58
CA ARG A 93 -4.36 3.74 9.56
C ARG A 93 -4.07 5.16 9.07
N ILE A 94 -2.89 5.39 8.50
CA ILE A 94 -2.51 6.67 7.89
C ILE A 94 -3.46 7.01 6.74
N GLN A 95 -3.66 6.06 5.82
CA GLN A 95 -4.55 6.20 4.67
C GLN A 95 -5.99 6.49 5.08
N THR A 96 -6.46 5.87 6.17
CA THR A 96 -7.80 6.13 6.71
C THR A 96 -7.97 7.59 7.11
N VAL A 97 -7.02 8.15 7.86
CA VAL A 97 -7.06 9.58 8.27
C VAL A 97 -6.96 10.50 7.05
N ILE A 98 -6.06 10.20 6.11
CA ILE A 98 -5.84 11.07 4.95
C ILE A 98 -7.04 11.02 3.99
N PHE A 99 -7.59 9.85 3.68
CA PHE A 99 -8.70 9.70 2.73
C PHE A 99 -10.04 10.20 3.27
N GLN A 100 -10.18 10.40 4.59
CA GLN A 100 -11.34 11.06 5.18
C GLN A 100 -11.42 12.56 4.85
N ARG A 101 -10.35 13.16 4.31
CA ARG A 101 -10.30 14.58 3.93
C ARG A 101 -10.86 14.80 2.52
N TYR A 102 -12.17 14.68 2.41
CA TYR A 102 -12.91 14.84 1.15
C TYR A 102 -12.68 16.22 0.53
N GLY A 103 -12.33 16.24 -0.76
CA GLY A 103 -12.16 17.50 -1.52
C GLY A 103 -10.90 18.30 -1.18
N ASP A 104 -10.01 17.79 -0.32
CA ASP A 104 -8.75 18.46 -0.01
C ASP A 104 -7.71 18.19 -1.12
N ASN A 105 -7.33 19.21 -1.88
CA ASN A 105 -6.33 19.04 -2.94
C ASN A 105 -4.92 18.78 -2.39
N ASN A 106 -4.67 19.08 -1.11
CA ASN A 106 -3.35 18.94 -0.51
C ASN A 106 -2.98 17.47 -0.26
N ILE A 107 -3.96 16.56 -0.26
CA ILE A 107 -3.73 15.12 -0.11
C ILE A 107 -3.52 14.40 -1.46
N LEU A 108 -3.71 15.10 -2.59
CA LEU A 108 -3.54 14.50 -3.92
C LEU A 108 -2.16 13.90 -4.19
N PRO A 109 -1.03 14.51 -3.77
CA PRO A 109 0.29 13.90 -3.93
C PRO A 109 0.41 12.57 -3.17
N TYR A 110 -0.15 12.50 -1.95
CA TYR A 110 -0.19 11.27 -1.17
C TYR A 110 -0.96 10.19 -1.96
N ILE A 111 -2.18 10.51 -2.41
CA ILE A 111 -3.03 9.61 -3.20
C ILE A 111 -2.30 9.12 -4.46
N HIS A 112 -1.59 10.01 -5.15
CA HIS A 112 -0.87 9.68 -6.36
C HIS A 112 0.20 8.60 -6.11
N VAL A 113 1.06 8.79 -5.10
CA VAL A 113 2.11 7.81 -4.77
C VAL A 113 1.48 6.48 -4.34
N THR A 114 0.42 6.53 -3.53
CA THR A 114 -0.27 5.31 -3.09
C THR A 114 -0.81 4.52 -4.29
N LEU A 115 -1.41 5.21 -5.27
CA LEU A 115 -1.95 4.59 -6.48
C LEU A 115 -0.85 4.02 -7.38
N VAL A 116 0.29 4.71 -7.50
CA VAL A 116 1.46 4.19 -8.23
C VAL A 116 2.00 2.92 -7.57
N PHE A 117 2.10 2.92 -6.24
CA PHE A 117 2.50 1.75 -5.48
C PHE A 117 1.51 0.59 -5.66
N MET A 118 0.22 0.84 -5.50
CA MET A 118 -0.83 -0.16 -5.73
C MET A 118 -0.82 -0.71 -7.15
N ARG A 119 -0.61 0.14 -8.15
CA ARG A 119 -0.44 -0.28 -9.54
C ARG A 119 0.74 -1.23 -9.68
N ARG A 120 1.88 -0.94 -9.03
CA ARG A 120 3.03 -1.85 -9.05
C ARG A 120 2.69 -3.19 -8.41
N LEU A 121 1.94 -3.20 -7.31
CA LEU A 121 1.50 -4.43 -6.66
C LEU A 121 0.59 -5.28 -7.56
N THR A 122 -0.16 -4.71 -8.52
CA THR A 122 -0.97 -5.53 -9.45
C THR A 122 -0.16 -6.50 -10.32
N PHE A 123 1.15 -6.28 -10.46
CA PHE A 123 2.08 -7.20 -11.12
C PHE A 123 2.64 -8.27 -10.18
N LEU A 124 2.37 -8.16 -8.87
CA LEU A 124 2.83 -9.02 -7.79
C LEU A 124 1.62 -9.59 -7.04
N PRO A 125 0.93 -10.59 -7.61
CA PRO A 125 -0.38 -11.04 -7.11
C PRO A 125 -0.35 -11.50 -5.65
N GLU A 126 0.75 -12.09 -5.17
CA GLU A 126 0.87 -12.55 -3.79
C GLU A 126 0.92 -11.39 -2.79
N VAL A 127 1.74 -10.38 -3.06
CA VAL A 127 1.81 -9.15 -2.25
C VAL A 127 0.50 -8.38 -2.29
N ASN A 128 -0.08 -8.27 -3.48
CA ASN A 128 -1.31 -7.53 -3.69
C ASN A 128 -2.49 -8.14 -2.92
N LYS A 129 -2.59 -9.47 -2.82
CA LYS A 129 -3.66 -10.11 -2.03
C LYS A 129 -3.66 -9.66 -0.57
N ILE A 130 -2.48 -9.41 0.00
CA ILE A 130 -2.32 -9.02 1.40
C ILE A 130 -2.63 -7.53 1.54
N VAL A 131 -1.92 -6.68 0.79
CA VAL A 131 -2.04 -5.22 0.92
C VAL A 131 -3.43 -4.73 0.47
N ALA A 132 -3.97 -5.25 -0.63
CA ALA A 132 -5.28 -4.83 -1.13
C ALA A 132 -6.44 -5.30 -0.24
N LYS A 133 -6.26 -6.33 0.59
CA LYS A 133 -7.32 -6.80 1.49
C LYS A 133 -7.64 -5.77 2.56
N GLU A 134 -6.61 -5.13 3.11
CA GLU A 134 -6.76 -4.18 4.22
C GLU A 134 -6.86 -2.72 3.76
N PHE A 135 -6.55 -2.46 2.49
CA PHE A 135 -6.57 -1.11 1.95
C PHE A 135 -7.97 -0.46 2.01
N PRO A 136 -8.09 0.81 2.44
CA PRO A 136 -9.38 1.50 2.60
C PRO A 136 -9.98 1.98 1.25
N TRP A 137 -10.29 1.04 0.35
CA TRP A 137 -10.83 1.31 -1.00
C TRP A 137 -12.05 2.22 -0.99
N LYS A 138 -12.94 2.03 -0.02
CA LYS A 138 -14.18 2.80 0.10
C LYS A 138 -13.90 4.28 0.40
N LEU A 139 -12.94 4.56 1.26
CA LEU A 139 -12.54 5.93 1.58
C LEU A 139 -11.81 6.58 0.40
N LEU A 140 -10.94 5.83 -0.29
CA LEU A 140 -10.30 6.32 -1.52
C LEU A 140 -11.33 6.68 -2.61
N ALA A 141 -12.34 5.83 -2.79
CA ALA A 141 -13.42 6.06 -3.75
C ALA A 141 -14.19 7.36 -3.46
N TRP A 142 -14.47 7.59 -2.18
CA TRP A 142 -15.17 8.76 -1.70
C TRP A 142 -14.30 10.02 -1.77
N SER A 143 -13.01 9.95 -1.42
CA SER A 143 -12.10 11.09 -1.48
C SER A 143 -11.93 11.65 -2.89
N GLN A 144 -12.09 10.80 -3.91
CA GLN A 144 -12.03 11.17 -5.33
C GLN A 144 -13.38 11.61 -5.92
N GLY A 145 -14.47 11.58 -5.14
CA GLY A 145 -15.82 11.93 -5.64
C GLY A 145 -16.36 10.96 -6.69
N ARG A 146 -15.84 9.73 -6.78
CA ARG A 146 -16.15 8.76 -7.84
C ARG A 146 -16.45 7.36 -7.30
N TYR A 147 -17.43 7.27 -6.40
CA TYR A 147 -17.84 5.99 -5.79
C TYR A 147 -18.15 4.89 -6.83
N GLU A 148 -18.81 5.27 -7.93
CA GLU A 148 -19.15 4.36 -9.03
C GLU A 148 -17.93 3.92 -9.86
N VAL A 149 -16.95 4.80 -10.05
CA VAL A 149 -15.71 4.45 -10.78
C VAL A 149 -14.85 3.53 -9.94
N ALA A 150 -14.80 3.70 -8.61
CA ALA A 150 -14.07 2.80 -7.74
C ALA A 150 -14.67 1.37 -7.73
N GLN A 151 -16.00 1.25 -7.68
CA GLN A 151 -16.71 -0.02 -7.90
C GLN A 151 -16.34 -0.64 -9.26
N GLN A 152 -16.30 0.18 -10.32
CA GLN A 152 -15.91 -0.27 -11.66
C GLN A 152 -14.43 -0.69 -11.73
N MET A 153 -13.54 -0.01 -11.02
CA MET A 153 -12.11 -0.33 -10.94
C MET A 153 -11.87 -1.60 -10.12
N LEU A 154 -12.62 -1.84 -9.04
CA LEU A 154 -12.64 -3.12 -8.33
C LEU A 154 -13.12 -4.25 -9.24
N GLY A 155 -14.19 -4.02 -10.01
CA GLY A 155 -14.68 -4.98 -11.01
C GLY A 155 -13.70 -5.22 -12.16
N LYS A 156 -12.95 -4.19 -12.58
CA LYS A 156 -11.90 -4.31 -13.60
C LYS A 156 -10.68 -5.05 -13.06
N ALA A 157 -10.20 -4.72 -11.86
CA ALA A 157 -9.10 -5.40 -11.18
C ALA A 157 -9.42 -6.87 -10.91
N ARG A 158 -10.66 -7.17 -10.50
CA ARG A 158 -11.16 -8.54 -10.33
C ARG A 158 -11.23 -9.31 -11.65
N ARG A 159 -11.75 -8.70 -12.73
CA ARG A 159 -11.79 -9.33 -14.06
C ARG A 159 -10.41 -9.52 -14.69
N VAL A 160 -9.48 -8.58 -14.51
CA VAL A 160 -8.09 -8.71 -14.95
C VAL A 160 -7.40 -9.85 -14.18
N ARG A 161 -7.71 -10.00 -12.88
CA ARG A 161 -7.25 -11.11 -12.04
C ARG A 161 -7.86 -12.45 -12.49
N GLU A 162 -9.15 -12.52 -12.79
CA GLU A 162 -9.81 -13.73 -13.31
C GLU A 162 -9.27 -14.12 -14.70
N LYS A 163 -9.04 -13.15 -15.59
CA LYS A 163 -8.41 -13.40 -16.90
C LYS A 163 -6.96 -13.86 -16.80
N ARG A 164 -6.20 -13.39 -15.79
CA ARG A 164 -4.82 -13.83 -15.54
C ARG A 164 -4.73 -15.17 -14.81
N LEU A 165 -5.74 -15.54 -14.02
CA LEU A 165 -5.76 -16.79 -13.22
C LEU A 165 -6.57 -17.94 -13.86
N GLY A 166 -7.31 -17.69 -14.94
CA GLY A 166 -8.26 -18.66 -15.50
C GLY A 166 -8.31 -18.69 -17.04
N GLY A 167 -7.17 -18.56 -17.70
CA GLY A 167 -7.03 -18.75 -19.15
C GLY A 167 -6.70 -20.19 -19.58
N GLY A 168 -6.67 -21.15 -18.66
CA GLY A 168 -6.39 -22.54 -18.96
C GLY A 168 -7.07 -23.45 -17.95
N MET A 169 -7.77 -24.46 -18.48
CA MET A 169 -8.23 -25.65 -17.78
C MET A 169 -9.49 -25.50 -16.93
N TRP A 170 -10.65 -25.47 -17.60
CA TRP A 170 -11.82 -26.34 -17.28
C TRP A 170 -12.69 -26.48 -18.54
N ARG A 171 -12.28 -27.38 -19.43
CA ARG A 171 -13.16 -28.15 -20.31
C ARG A 171 -12.67 -29.59 -20.29
N LEU A 172 -13.25 -30.38 -19.40
CA LEU A 172 -13.58 -31.79 -19.58
C LEU A 172 -14.81 -32.04 -18.72
#